data_AF-K1SHF3-F1
#
_entry.id   AF-K1SHF3-F1
#
_cell.length_a   1.000
_cell.length_b   1.000
_cell.length_c   1.000
_cell.angle_alpha   90.00
_cell.angle_beta   90.00
_cell.angle_gamma   90.00
#
_symmetry.space_group_name_H-M   'P 1'
#
loop_
_entity.id
_entity.type
_entity.pdbx_description
1 polymer ?
#
loop_
_entity_poly.entity_id
_entity_poly.type
_entity_poly.pdbx_seq_one_letter_code
_entity_poly.pdbx_strand_id
1 'polypeptide(L)' 'MEQLKGQELPMLKVTDFISDMGAAYKAADLVISRAGASSISEFCLIGKPVILVPSPNVAEDHQT' A
#
# COMPACT_ATOMS: atom_id res chain seq x y z
N MET A 1 -8.60 11.97 -4.39
CA MET A 1 -9.94 11.76 -3.81
C MET A 1 -11.02 12.60 -4.50
N GLU A 2 -10.71 13.84 -4.91
CA GLU A 2 -11.68 14.72 -5.59
C GLU A 2 -12.21 14.15 -6.91
N GLN A 3 -11.39 13.40 -7.64
CA GLN A 3 -11.75 12.71 -8.89
C GLN A 3 -12.73 11.52 -8.72
N LEU A 4 -12.96 11.06 -7.49
CA LEU A 4 -13.87 9.94 -7.17
C LEU A 4 -15.13 10.42 -6.42
N LYS A 5 -15.28 11.74 -6.24
CA LYS A 5 -16.34 12.32 -5.42
C LYS A 5 -17.70 12.14 -6.09
N GLY A 6 -18.64 11.49 -5.40
CA GLY A 6 -20.00 11.23 -5.90
C GLY A 6 -20.16 9.93 -6.71
N GLN A 7 -19.13 9.11 -6.82
CA GLN A 7 -19.23 7.77 -7.44
C GLN A 7 -19.35 6.69 -6.36
N GLU A 8 -20.35 5.82 -6.48
CA GLU A 8 -20.40 4.57 -5.71
C GLU A 8 -19.56 3.50 -6.40
N LEU A 9 -18.53 3.03 -5.70
CA LEU A 9 -17.65 1.98 -6.16
C LEU A 9 -17.79 0.77 -5.22
N PRO A 10 -18.62 -0.24 -5.56
CA PRO A 10 -18.98 -1.31 -4.63
C PRO A 10 -17.80 -2.18 -4.19
N MET A 11 -16.73 -2.22 -4.99
CA MET A 11 -15.50 -2.97 -4.70
C MET A 11 -14.39 -2.12 -4.06
N LEU A 12 -14.65 -0.83 -3.81
CA LEU A 12 -13.69 0.07 -3.18
C LEU A 12 -14.08 0.31 -1.72
N LYS A 13 -13.25 -0.17 -0.81
CA LYS A 13 -13.35 0.18 0.60
C LYS A 13 -12.25 1.16 0.97
N VAL A 14 -12.63 2.40 1.25
CA VAL A 14 -11.73 3.39 1.86
C VAL A 14 -11.83 3.26 3.38
N THR A 15 -10.69 3.21 4.04
CA THR A 15 -10.60 3.15 5.50
C THR A 15 -9.70 4.28 5.99
N ASP A 16 -9.88 4.65 7.25
CA ASP A 16 -8.87 5.40 7.98
C ASP A 16 -7.64 4.51 8.23
N PHE A 17 -6.72 4.96 9.09
CA PHE A 17 -5.58 4.14 9.51
C PHE A 17 -6.05 2.78 10.04
N ILE A 18 -5.50 1.71 9.46
CA ILE A 18 -5.79 0.34 9.87
C ILE A 18 -4.85 -0.03 11.01
N SER A 19 -5.39 -0.16 12.22
CA SER A 19 -4.60 -0.52 13.41
C SER A 19 -4.14 -1.97 13.41
N ASP A 20 -4.96 -2.89 12.87
CA ASP A 20 -4.60 -4.30 12.67
C ASP A 20 -4.24 -4.58 11.21
N MET A 21 -3.01 -4.21 10.84
CA MET A 21 -2.47 -4.50 9.52
C MET A 21 -2.30 -6.01 9.28
N GLY A 22 -2.16 -6.82 10.34
CA GLY A 22 -2.06 -8.27 10.21
C GLY A 22 -3.32 -8.90 9.63
N ALA A 23 -4.50 -8.47 10.08
CA ALA A 23 -5.78 -8.87 9.50
C ALA A 23 -5.92 -8.41 8.04
N ALA A 24 -5.53 -7.16 7.75
CA ALA A 24 -5.59 -6.62 6.39
C ALA A 24 -4.67 -7.39 5.43
N TYR A 25 -3.43 -7.67 5.84
CA TYR A 25 -2.52 -8.49 5.05
C TYR A 25 -3.08 -9.88 4.84
N LYS A 26 -3.60 -10.57 5.87
CA LYS A 26 -4.19 -11.91 5.73
C LYS A 26 -5.30 -11.93 4.68
N ALA A 27 -6.14 -10.92 4.64
CA ALA A 27 -7.25 -10.80 3.68
C ALA A 27 -6.81 -10.48 2.24
N ALA A 28 -5.58 -9.99 2.03
CA ALA A 28 -5.10 -9.55 0.71
C ALA A 28 -4.36 -10.65 -0.06
N ASP A 29 -4.65 -10.86 -1.34
CA ASP A 29 -3.84 -11.74 -2.20
C ASP A 29 -2.58 -11.04 -2.75
N LEU A 30 -2.63 -9.71 -2.84
CA LEU A 30 -1.58 -8.84 -3.38
C LEU A 30 -1.56 -7.52 -2.60
N VAL A 31 -0.36 -6.99 -2.35
CA VAL A 31 -0.18 -5.66 -1.75
C VAL A 31 0.34 -4.68 -2.81
N ILE A 32 -0.23 -3.48 -2.84
CA ILE A 32 0.31 -2.34 -3.59
C ILE A 32 0.66 -1.27 -2.58
N SER A 33 1.92 -0.85 -2.56
CA SER A 33 2.40 0.12 -1.57
C SER A 33 3.47 1.02 -2.14
N ARG A 34 3.71 2.16 -1.49
CA ARG A 34 4.90 2.97 -1.77
C ARG A 34 6.16 2.22 -1.35
N ALA A 35 7.28 2.52 -2.00
CA ALA A 35 8.59 1.91 -1.70
C ALA A 35 9.24 2.43 -0.39
N GLY A 36 8.50 2.48 0.72
CA GLY A 36 9.03 2.92 2.02
C GLY A 36 9.83 1.83 2.73
N ALA A 37 10.97 2.17 3.33
CA ALA A 37 11.88 1.20 3.96
C ALA A 37 11.21 0.33 5.04
N SER A 38 10.42 0.92 5.94
CA SER A 38 9.72 0.16 6.99
C SER A 38 8.66 -0.78 6.42
N SER A 39 7.89 -0.33 5.42
CA SER A 39 6.89 -1.17 4.75
C SER A 39 7.54 -2.33 4.01
N ILE A 40 8.63 -2.08 3.27
CA ILE A 40 9.38 -3.13 2.58
C ILE A 40 9.90 -4.18 3.58
N SER A 41 10.46 -3.74 4.71
CA SER A 41 10.96 -4.63 5.76
C SER A 41 9.84 -5.53 6.31
N GLU A 42 8.65 -4.96 6.53
CA GLU A 42 7.47 -5.72 6.93
C GLU A 42 7.04 -6.72 5.83
N PHE A 43 7.05 -6.30 4.56
CA PHE A 43 6.67 -7.16 3.43
C PHE A 43 7.57 -8.40 3.28
N CYS A 44 8.87 -8.25 3.54
CA CYS A 44 9.81 -9.36 3.57
C CYS A 44 9.44 -10.43 4.61
N LEU A 45 8.75 -10.05 5.69
CA LEU A 45 8.32 -10.97 6.74
C LEU A 45 6.94 -11.60 6.46
N ILE A 46 6.01 -10.86 5.84
CA ILE A 46 4.65 -11.38 5.57
C ILE A 46 4.60 -12.36 4.39
N GLY A 47 5.58 -12.32 3.49
CA GLY A 47 5.71 -13.27 2.37
C GLY A 47 4.60 -13.15 1.31
N LYS A 48 3.98 -11.98 1.16
CA LYS A 48 2.96 -11.73 0.13
C LYS A 48 3.57 -11.09 -1.12
N PRO A 49 3.01 -11.35 -2.32
CA PRO A 49 3.38 -10.59 -3.52
C PRO A 49 3.15 -9.09 -3.30
N VAL A 50 4.10 -8.26 -3.71
CA VAL A 50 4.03 -6.81 -3.55
C VAL A 50 4.42 -6.08 -4.83
N ILE A 51 3.60 -5.12 -5.24
CA ILE A 51 3.96 -4.10 -6.23
C ILE A 51 4.37 -2.84 -5.46
N LEU A 52 5.64 -2.44 -5.62
CA LEU A 52 6.17 -1.22 -5.03
C LEU A 52 6.06 -0.07 -6.03
N VAL A 53 5.54 1.06 -5.56
CA VAL A 53 5.46 2.32 -6.32
C VAL A 53 6.52 3.29 -5.77
N PRO A 54 7.62 3.53 -6.51
CA PRO A 54 8.63 4.51 -6.13
C PRO A 54 8.05 5.93 -6.02
N SER A 55 8.60 6.72 -5.10
CA SER A 55 8.32 8.16 -5.09
C SER A 55 9.25 8.86 -6.09
N PRO A 56 8.74 9.76 -6.96
CA PRO A 56 9.59 10.54 -7.87
C PRO A 56 10.43 11.60 -7.15
N ASN A 57 10.14 11.85 -5.86
CA ASN A 57 10.76 12.89 -5.05
C ASN A 57 11.51 12.24 -3.88
N VAL A 58 12.60 11.53 -4.17
CA VAL A 58 13.47 10.92 -3.15
C VAL A 58 14.86 11.54 -3.20
N ALA A 59 15.49 11.65 -2.04
CA ALA A 59 16.88 12.07 -1.97
C ALA A 59 17.77 11.03 -2.66
N GLU A 60 18.80 11.50 -3.36
CA GLU A 60 19.89 10.67 -3.88
C GLU A 60 19.46 9.50 -4.77
N ASP A 61 18.26 9.55 -5.35
CA ASP A 61 17.75 8.54 -6.28
C ASP A 61 17.68 7.11 -5.70
N HIS A 62 17.46 6.97 -4.38
CA HIS A 62 17.44 5.66 -3.69
C HIS A 62 16.32 4.70 -4.13
N GLN A 63 15.41 5.11 -5.03
CA GLN A 63 14.24 4.32 -5.45
C GLN A 63 14.10 4.13 -6.97
N THR A 64 15.08 4.53 -7.77
CA THR A 64 15.10 4.36 -9.24
C THR A 64 16.21 3.42 -9.69
#